data_AF-A0A961R047-F1
#
_entry.id   AF-A0A961R047-F1
#
_cell.length_a   1.000
_cell.length_b   1.000
_cell.length_c   1.000
_cell.angle_alpha   90.00
_cell.angle_beta   90.00
_cell.angle_gamma   90.00
#
_symmetry.space_group_name_H-M   'P 1'
#
loop_
_entity.id
_entity.type
_entity.pdbx_description
1 polymer ?
#
loop_
_entity_poly.entity_id
_entity_poly.type
_entity_poly.pdbx_seq_one_letter_code
_entity_poly.pdbx_strand_id
1 'polypeptide(L)' 'MTSYAFALTEDADDAHVARVLDEMETRFPDHDFQCVRDPSPMIVESINPVGQPDAREVAAVRAAFRIVLDGMRGWKPS' A
#
# COMPACT_ATOMS: atom_id res chain seq x y z
N MET A 1 -9.12 2.87 14.58
CA MET A 1 -8.61 3.39 13.29
C MET A 1 -7.11 3.25 13.33
N THR A 2 -6.57 2.31 12.56
CA THR A 2 -5.14 2.05 12.45
C THR A 2 -4.64 2.66 11.14
N SER A 3 -3.51 3.36 11.19
CA SER A 3 -2.88 3.91 10.00
C SER A 3 -1.78 2.98 9.48
N TYR A 4 -1.60 2.94 8.16
CA TYR A 4 -0.60 2.15 7.47
C TYR A 4 0.18 3.01 6.49
N ALA A 5 1.50 3.00 6.63
CA ALA A 5 2.42 3.60 5.70
C ALA A 5 2.89 2.54 4.69
N PHE A 6 2.73 2.81 3.40
CA PHE A 6 3.24 1.94 2.35
C PHE A 6 4.16 2.69 1.41
N ALA A 7 5.02 1.94 0.73
CA ALA A 7 5.92 2.46 -0.28
C ALA A 7 5.89 1.57 -1.52
N LEU A 8 5.92 2.20 -2.70
CA LEU A 8 5.97 1.56 -4.00
C LEU A 8 7.38 1.70 -4.60
N THR A 9 7.62 1.03 -5.72
CA THR A 9 8.86 1.17 -6.50
C THR A 9 9.03 2.59 -7.04
N GLU A 10 10.27 3.03 -7.31
CA GLU A 10 10.54 4.35 -7.92
C GLU A 10 9.79 4.58 -9.26
N ASP A 11 9.51 3.50 -10.00
CA ASP A 11 8.77 3.57 -11.27
C ASP A 11 7.26 3.80 -11.10
N ALA A 12 6.73 3.75 -9.87
CA ALA A 12 5.32 3.96 -9.61
C ALA A 12 4.97 5.45 -9.69
N ASP A 13 4.16 5.80 -10.70
CA ASP A 13 3.63 7.15 -10.84
C ASP A 13 2.46 7.43 -9.87
N ASP A 14 1.99 8.68 -9.87
CA ASP A 14 0.89 9.15 -9.03
C ASP A 14 -0.41 8.36 -9.26
N ALA A 15 -0.63 7.85 -10.47
CA ALA A 15 -1.82 7.08 -10.81
C ALA A 15 -1.77 5.67 -10.19
N HIS A 16 -0.58 5.04 -10.18
CA HIS A 16 -0.37 3.78 -9.45
C HIS A 16 -0.60 3.98 -7.95
N VAL A 17 -0.06 5.06 -7.36
CA VAL A 17 -0.28 5.38 -5.94
C VAL A 17 -1.77 5.56 -5.63
N ALA A 18 -2.47 6.37 -6.42
CA ALA A 18 -3.90 6.62 -6.24
C ALA A 18 -4.73 5.33 -6.36
N ARG A 19 -4.36 4.45 -7.30
CA ARG A 19 -5.06 3.16 -7.48
C ARG A 19 -4.85 2.22 -6.30
N VAL A 20 -3.64 2.13 -5.76
CA VAL A 20 -3.36 1.32 -4.57
C VAL A 20 -4.13 1.85 -3.37
N LEU A 21 -4.15 3.17 -3.17
CA LEU A 21 -4.91 3.81 -2.10
C LEU A 21 -6.39 3.44 -2.19
N ASP A 22 -7.01 3.66 -3.35
CA ASP A 22 -8.43 3.39 -3.59
C ASP A 22 -8.79 1.91 -3.31
N GLU A 23 -7.98 0.96 -3.78
CA GLU A 23 -8.17 -0.46 -3.52
C GLU A 23 -8.04 -0.83 -2.04
N MET A 24 -7.07 -0.24 -1.35
CA MET A 24 -6.82 -0.53 0.06
C MET A 24 -7.91 0.08 0.95
N GLU A 25 -8.30 1.33 0.71
CA GLU A 25 -9.39 2.02 1.43
C GLU A 25 -10.74 1.33 1.21
N THR A 26 -11.00 0.84 -0.01
CA THR A 26 -12.22 0.07 -0.30
C THR A 26 -12.29 -1.24 0.49
N ARG A 27 -11.15 -1.94 0.64
CA ARG A 27 -11.09 -3.22 1.37
C ARG A 27 -11.04 -3.04 2.88
N PHE A 28 -10.53 -1.90 3.34
CA PHE A 28 -10.25 -1.61 4.74
C PHE A 28 -10.74 -0.20 5.11
N PRO A 29 -12.05 0.05 5.11
CA PRO A 29 -12.61 1.41 5.27
C PRO A 29 -12.35 2.03 6.65
N ASP A 30 -12.05 1.22 7.67
CA ASP A 30 -11.71 1.68 9.03
C ASP A 30 -10.21 1.99 9.23
N HIS A 31 -9.43 1.95 8.15
CA HIS A 31 -8.00 2.12 8.12
C HIS A 31 -7.60 3.32 7.27
N ASP A 32 -6.48 3.94 7.64
CA ASP A 32 -5.91 5.07 6.91
C ASP A 32 -4.63 4.60 6.21
N PHE A 33 -4.49 4.89 4.92
CA PHE A 33 -3.35 4.47 4.12
C PHE A 33 -2.59 5.68 3.58
N GLN A 34 -1.28 5.66 3.74
CA GLN A 34 -0.43 6.76 3.30
C GLN A 34 0.75 6.23 2.50
N CYS A 35 0.94 6.77 1.30
CA CYS A 35 2.12 6.49 0.51
C CYS A 35 3.29 7.33 1.02
N VAL A 36 4.37 6.68 1.44
CA VAL A 36 5.63 7.33 1.78
C VAL A 36 6.52 7.29 0.55
N ARG A 37 6.78 8.46 -0.05
CA ARG A 37 7.79 8.61 -1.10
C ARG A 37 9.14 8.79 -0.41
N ASP A 38 9.79 7.67 -0.12
CA ASP A 38 11.17 7.71 0.37
C ASP A 38 12.12 7.76 -0.84
N PRO A 39 13.11 8.67 -0.87
CA PRO A 39 14.04 8.82 -1.99
C PRO A 39 15.12 7.71 -2.04
N SER A 40 15.05 6.71 -1.15
CA SER A 40 15.99 5.61 -1.13
C SER A 40 15.69 4.60 -2.24
N PRO A 41 16.65 4.31 -3.15
CA PRO A 41 16.49 3.35 -4.25
C PRO A 41 16.39 1.89 -3.79
N MET A 42 16.33 1.63 -2.47
CA MET A 42 16.26 0.31 -1.86
C MET A 42 14.84 -0.10 -1.42
N ILE A 43 13.80 0.68 -1.71
CA ILE A 43 12.45 0.35 -1.27
C ILE A 43 11.97 -0.94 -1.95
N VAL A 44 11.83 -1.97 -1.12
CA VAL A 44 11.00 -3.13 -1.39
C VAL A 44 9.56 -2.70 -1.15
N GLU A 45 8.67 -2.99 -2.11
CA GLU A 45 7.21 -2.84 -1.95
C GLU A 45 6.77 -3.34 -0.57
N SER A 46 6.38 -2.41 0.30
CA SER A 46 6.15 -2.72 1.71
C SER A 46 5.01 -1.87 2.27
N ILE A 47 4.31 -2.45 3.24
CA ILE A 47 3.27 -1.79 4.02
C ILE A 47 3.47 -2.12 5.49
N ASN A 48 3.53 -1.07 6.29
CA ASN A 48 3.83 -1.15 7.71
C ASN A 48 2.80 -0.35 8.51
N PRO A 49 2.33 -0.90 9.63
CA PRO A 49 1.45 -0.15 10.50
C PRO A 49 2.19 1.03 11.13
N VAL A 50 1.47 2.13 11.33
CA VAL A 50 1.89 3.24 12.17
C VAL A 50 1.39 2.95 13.58
N GLY A 51 2.30 2.60 14.49
CA GLY A 51 1.98 2.21 15.86
C GLY A 51 2.06 0.70 16.08
N GLN A 52 1.18 0.17 16.94
CA GLN A 52 1.20 -1.24 17.38
C GLN A 52 -0.19 -1.90 17.27
N PRO A 53 -0.71 -2.11 16.06
CA PRO A 53 -1.96 -2.84 15.85
C PRO A 53 -1.80 -4.36 16.04
N ASP A 54 -2.93 -5.06 15.99
CA ASP A 54 -2.97 -6.51 16.11
C ASP A 54 -2.22 -7.22 14.97
N ALA A 55 -1.46 -8.26 15.30
CA ALA A 55 -0.62 -8.96 14.33
C ALA A 55 -1.43 -9.64 13.21
N ARG A 56 -2.67 -10.07 13.48
CA ARG A 56 -3.55 -10.64 12.44
C ARG A 56 -4.06 -9.56 11.50
N GLU A 57 -4.36 -8.37 12.01
CA GLU A 57 -4.73 -7.20 11.19
C GLU A 57 -3.58 -6.84 10.24
N VAL A 58 -2.36 -6.72 10.77
CA VAL A 58 -1.16 -6.44 9.96
C VAL A 58 -0.95 -7.51 8.89
N ALA A 59 -1.14 -8.79 9.23
CA ALA A 59 -1.00 -9.88 8.27
C ALA A 59 -2.05 -9.80 7.14
N ALA A 60 -3.31 -9.48 7.48
CA ALA A 60 -4.39 -9.31 6.50
C ALA A 60 -4.12 -8.13 5.57
N VAL A 61 -3.71 -6.99 6.11
CA VAL A 61 -3.37 -5.79 5.32
C VAL A 61 -2.19 -6.05 4.40
N ARG A 62 -1.13 -6.72 4.88
CA ARG A 62 0.03 -7.09 4.05
C ARG A 62 -0.33 -8.05 2.92
N ALA A 63 -1.19 -9.03 3.19
CA ALA A 63 -1.64 -9.99 2.17
C ALA A 63 -2.46 -9.28 1.09
N ALA A 64 -3.40 -8.42 1.48
CA ALA A 64 -4.23 -7.67 0.55
C ALA A 64 -3.38 -6.69 -0.29
N PHE A 65 -2.43 -5.99 0.32
CA PHE A 65 -1.50 -5.11 -0.37
C PHE A 65 -0.72 -5.85 -1.46
N ARG A 66 -0.22 -7.06 -1.18
CA ARG A 66 0.46 -7.89 -2.19
C ARG A 66 -0.46 -8.24 -3.36
N ILE A 67 -1.72 -8.60 -3.10
CA ILE A 67 -2.71 -8.88 -4.15
C ILE A 67 -2.97 -7.65 -5.02
N VAL A 68 -3.08 -6.46 -4.42
CA VAL A 68 -3.24 -5.21 -5.18
C VAL A 68 -2.04 -4.99 -6.10
N LEU A 69 -0.82 -5.09 -5.57
CA LEU A 69 0.40 -4.90 -6.35
C LEU A 69 0.52 -5.89 -7.51
N ASP A 70 0.22 -7.17 -7.28
CA ASP A 70 0.23 -8.18 -8.33
C ASP A 70 -0.82 -7.86 -9.42
N GLY A 71 -1.99 -7.34 -9.03
CA GLY A 71 -3.02 -6.88 -9.96
C GLY A 71 -2.64 -5.62 -10.74
N MET A 72 -1.70 -4.83 -10.25
CA MET A 72 -1.17 -3.66 -10.96
C MET A 72 -0.03 -3.99 -11.93
N ARG A 73 0.52 -5.20 -11.92
CA ARG A 73 1.60 -5.56 -12.84
C ARG A 73 1.14 -5.48 -14.29
N GLY A 74 1.65 -4.50 -15.02
CA GLY A 74 1.29 -4.25 -16.43
C GLY A 74 0.02 -3.41 -16.63
N TRP A 75 -0.57 -2.89 -15.55
CA TRP A 75 -1.61 -1.88 -15.63
C TRP A 75 -1.03 -0.58 -16.19
N LYS A 76 -1.85 0.14 -16.97
CA LYS A 76 -1.54 1.48 -17.47
C LYS A 76 -2.75 2.37 -17.22
N PRO A 77 -2.57 3.58 -16.70
CA PRO A 77 -3.66 4.54 -16.62
C PRO A 77 -4.15 4.88 -18.03
N SER A 78 -5.46 4.72 -18.25
CA SER A 78 -6.14 4.98 -19.53
C SER A 78 -6.34 6.47 -19.80
#